data_AF-A0A401ICZ5-F1
#
_entry.id   AF-A0A401ICZ5-F1
#
_cell.length_a   1.000
_cell.length_b   1.000
_cell.length_c   1.000
_cell.angle_alpha   90.00
_cell.angle_beta   90.00
_cell.angle_gamma   90.00
#
_symmetry.space_group_name_H-M   'P 1'
#
loop_
_entity.id
_entity.type
_entity.pdbx_description
1 polymer ?
#
loop_
_entity_poly.entity_id
_entity_poly.type
_entity_poly.pdbx_seq_one_letter_code
_entity_poly.pdbx_strand_id
1 'polypeptide(L)'
;MFQTFPQTFVELINYPPETANLYQFSSVEVKQLAFRIDGVFLPNALSQPIYFLEVQFQSDVNFYSRFFSEIFLYLSKSELRNNWYGVIIYPHRGVDTGETSRYEELLNSGRGDRSNV
;
A
#
# COMPACT_ATOMS: atom_id res chain seq x y z
N MET A 1 -7.53 -9.48 8.37
CA MET A 1 -8.67 -8.72 7.81
C MET A 1 -8.72 -8.86 6.29
N PHE A 2 -7.75 -8.34 5.53
CA PHE A 2 -7.76 -8.41 4.06
C PHE A 2 -7.49 -9.80 3.45
N GLN A 3 -6.77 -10.69 4.15
CA GLN A 3 -6.69 -12.12 3.77
C GLN A 3 -8.06 -12.81 3.74
N THR A 4 -9.01 -12.32 4.54
CA THR A 4 -10.34 -12.92 4.71
C THR A 4 -11.40 -12.21 3.88
N PHE A 5 -11.18 -10.92 3.58
CA PHE A 5 -12.12 -10.06 2.83
C PHE A 5 -11.39 -9.18 1.80
N PRO A 6 -10.96 -9.74 0.66
CA PRO A 6 -10.27 -8.97 -0.38
C PRO A 6 -11.19 -7.93 -1.05
N GLN A 7 -12.51 -8.13 -1.02
CA GLN A 7 -13.49 -7.15 -1.52
C GLN A 7 -13.45 -5.83 -0.76
N THR A 8 -13.20 -5.88 0.54
CA THR A 8 -13.07 -4.67 1.37
C THR A 8 -11.95 -3.76 0.88
N PHE A 9 -10.87 -4.31 0.32
CA PHE A 9 -9.81 -3.49 -0.24
C PHE A 9 -10.26 -2.68 -1.45
N VAL A 10 -10.90 -3.33 -2.44
CA VAL A 10 -11.34 -2.62 -3.65
C VAL A 10 -12.42 -1.58 -3.34
N GLU A 11 -13.27 -1.84 -2.34
CA GLU A 11 -14.22 -0.85 -1.83
C GLU A 11 -13.50 0.37 -1.23
N LEU A 12 -12.44 0.16 -0.46
CA LEU A 12 -11.65 1.24 0.17
C LEU A 12 -10.92 2.15 -0.82
N ILE A 13 -10.62 1.62 -2.01
CA ILE A 13 -10.06 2.39 -3.13
C ILE A 13 -11.14 2.77 -4.17
N ASN A 14 -12.42 2.70 -3.81
CA ASN A 14 -13.58 3.09 -4.62
C ASN A 14 -13.72 2.37 -5.97
N TYR A 15 -13.24 1.12 -6.05
CA TYR A 15 -13.45 0.25 -7.21
C TYR A 15 -14.64 -0.71 -7.00
N PRO A 16 -15.25 -1.21 -8.09
CA PRO A 16 -16.30 -2.23 -8.00
C PRO A 16 -15.82 -3.50 -7.29
N PRO A 17 -16.66 -4.17 -6.46
CA PRO A 17 -16.27 -5.39 -5.73
C PRO A 17 -15.74 -6.52 -6.61
N GLU A 18 -16.20 -6.61 -7.85
CA GLU A 18 -15.75 -7.59 -8.85
C GLU A 18 -14.26 -7.43 -9.18
N THR A 19 -13.71 -6.23 -9.01
CA THR A 19 -12.28 -5.92 -9.21
C THR A 19 -11.40 -6.78 -8.30
N ALA A 20 -11.90 -7.20 -7.13
CA ALA A 20 -11.13 -8.05 -6.21
C ALA A 20 -10.71 -9.38 -6.85
N ASN A 21 -11.48 -9.90 -7.81
CA ASN A 21 -11.16 -11.15 -8.53
C ASN A 21 -9.92 -11.03 -9.42
N LEU A 22 -9.47 -9.79 -9.69
CA LEU A 22 -8.28 -9.51 -10.49
C LEU A 22 -6.99 -9.50 -9.65
N TYR A 23 -7.10 -9.66 -8.33
CA TYR A 23 -5.99 -9.52 -7.39
C TYR A 23 -5.86 -10.71 -6.44
N GLN A 24 -4.63 -10.99 -6.05
CA GLN A 24 -4.27 -11.92 -5.00
C GLN A 24 -3.67 -11.14 -3.83
N PHE A 25 -4.21 -11.33 -2.63
CA PHE A 25 -3.64 -10.74 -1.42
C PHE A 25 -2.46 -11.56 -0.92
N SER A 26 -1.37 -10.89 -0.56
CA SER A 26 -0.22 -11.47 0.10
C SER A 26 0.27 -10.54 1.22
N SER A 27 0.89 -11.10 2.25
CA SER A 27 1.73 -10.35 3.18
C SER A 27 3.15 -10.86 3.02
N VAL A 28 4.11 -9.93 2.91
CA VAL A 28 5.47 -10.27 2.52
C VAL A 28 6.43 -9.85 3.63
N GLU A 29 7.15 -10.85 4.15
CA GLU A 29 8.26 -10.63 5.07
C GLU A 29 9.58 -10.66 4.32
N VAL A 30 10.27 -9.53 4.27
CA VAL A 30 11.58 -9.40 3.64
C VAL A 30 12.66 -9.65 4.71
N LYS A 31 13.16 -10.89 4.72
CA LYS A 31 14.09 -11.44 5.74
C LYS A 31 15.37 -10.64 6.02
N GLN A 32 15.85 -9.85 5.06
CA GLN A 32 17.19 -9.26 5.12
C GLN A 32 17.30 -8.06 6.08
N LEU A 33 16.18 -7.47 6.49
CA LEU A 33 16.12 -6.30 7.36
C LEU A 33 14.93 -6.34 8.36
N ALA A 34 14.29 -7.51 8.54
CA ALA A 34 13.02 -7.66 9.28
C ALA A 34 11.91 -6.69 8.80
N PHE A 35 11.94 -6.30 7.52
CA PHE A 35 10.89 -5.48 6.92
C PHE A 35 9.67 -6.34 6.62
N ARG A 36 8.50 -5.80 6.95
CA ARG A 36 7.21 -6.43 6.69
C ARG A 36 6.33 -5.42 5.97
N ILE A 37 5.69 -5.88 4.91
CA ILE A 37 4.61 -5.14 4.29
C ILE A 37 3.32 -5.85 4.66
N ASP A 38 2.44 -5.14 5.35
CA ASP A 38 1.24 -5.73 5.93
C ASP A 38 0.23 -6.17 4.85
N GLY A 39 0.10 -5.41 3.77
CA GLY A 39 -0.72 -5.77 2.61
C GLY A 39 -0.05 -5.54 1.28
N VAL A 40 0.01 -6.59 0.45
CA VAL A 40 0.39 -6.51 -0.96
C VAL A 40 -0.71 -7.16 -1.80
N PHE A 41 -1.33 -6.39 -2.69
CA PHE A 41 -2.30 -6.91 -3.65
C PHE A 41 -1.60 -7.05 -5.00
N LEU A 42 -1.34 -8.30 -5.37
CA LEU A 42 -0.70 -8.66 -6.62
C LEU A 42 -1.74 -8.83 -7.71
N PRO A 43 -1.61 -8.13 -8.85
CA PRO A 43 -2.55 -8.27 -9.94
C PRO A 43 -2.31 -9.57 -10.72
N ASN A 44 -3.39 -10.11 -11.30
CA ASN A 44 -3.34 -11.24 -12.22
C ASN A 44 -2.82 -10.87 -13.63
N ALA A 45 -2.66 -9.57 -13.93
CA ALA A 45 -2.26 -9.07 -15.26
C ALA A 45 -1.25 -7.91 -15.15
N LEU A 46 -0.32 -7.83 -16.13
CA LEU A 46 0.73 -6.81 -16.16
C LEU A 46 0.22 -5.37 -16.35
N SER A 47 -0.97 -5.20 -16.93
CA SER A 47 -1.60 -3.90 -17.15
C SER A 47 -2.19 -3.29 -15.87
N GLN A 48 -2.31 -4.08 -14.81
CA GLN A 48 -2.85 -3.66 -13.53
C GLN A 48 -1.70 -3.37 -12.55
N PRO A 49 -1.83 -2.39 -11.65
CA PRO A 49 -0.78 -2.05 -10.71
C PRO A 49 -0.70 -3.05 -9.54
N ILE A 50 0.43 -3.05 -8.83
CA ILE A 50 0.52 -3.63 -7.48
C ILE A 50 0.03 -2.59 -6.49
N TYR A 51 -0.77 -3.00 -5.50
CA TYR A 51 -1.13 -2.13 -4.38
C TYR A 51 -0.40 -2.56 -3.11
N PHE A 52 0.30 -1.62 -2.49
CA PHE A 52 0.90 -1.75 -1.18
C PHE A 52 0.00 -1.04 -0.17
N LEU A 53 -0.49 -1.76 0.82
CA LEU A 53 -1.46 -1.26 1.79
C LEU A 53 -0.85 -1.25 3.19
N GLU A 54 -1.02 -0.12 3.88
CA GLU A 54 -0.66 0.05 5.29
C GLU A 54 -1.82 0.70 6.05
N VAL A 55 -2.12 0.21 7.25
CA VAL A 55 -3.16 0.77 8.13
C VAL A 55 -2.51 1.41 9.34
N GLN A 56 -2.60 2.73 9.46
CA GLN A 56 -1.85 3.50 10.45
C GLN A 56 -2.75 3.98 11.59
N PHE A 57 -2.62 3.34 12.76
CA PHE A 57 -3.45 3.62 13.95
C PHE A 57 -2.91 4.73 14.86
N GLN A 58 -1.63 5.09 14.72
CA GLN A 58 -0.95 6.06 15.58
C GLN A 58 -0.11 7.02 14.73
N SER A 59 0.20 8.20 15.25
CA SER A 59 1.13 9.11 14.57
C SER A 59 2.52 8.49 14.52
N ASP A 60 3.14 8.52 13.35
CA ASP A 60 4.54 8.12 13.17
C ASP A 60 5.20 9.09 12.19
N VAL A 61 6.14 9.88 12.71
CA VAL A 61 6.89 10.89 11.94
C VAL A 61 7.75 10.26 10.85
N ASN A 62 8.15 8.99 11.02
CA ASN A 62 9.00 8.24 10.09
C ASN A 62 8.19 7.35 9.14
N PHE A 63 6.85 7.38 9.23
CA PHE A 63 5.95 6.51 8.48
C PHE A 63 6.28 6.47 6.98
N TYR A 64 6.28 7.63 6.32
CA TYR A 64 6.52 7.72 4.88
C TYR A 64 7.91 7.21 4.49
N SER A 65 8.92 7.47 5.32
CA SER A 65 10.25 6.94 5.10
C SER A 65 10.29 5.42 5.12
N ARG A 66 9.64 4.79 6.11
CA ARG A 66 9.52 3.32 6.17
C ARG A 66 8.75 2.78 4.98
N PHE A 67 7.54 3.29 4.77
CA PHE A 67 6.60 2.77 3.78
C PHE A 67 7.19 2.80 2.37
N PHE A 68 7.75 3.92 1.92
CA PHE A 68 8.36 3.99 0.60
C PHE A 68 9.64 3.16 0.48
N SER A 69 10.45 3.06 1.55
CA SER A 69 11.63 2.20 1.55
C SER A 69 11.26 0.74 1.40
N GLU A 70 10.22 0.29 2.09
CA GLU A 70 9.68 -1.07 2.02
C GLU A 70 9.16 -1.38 0.61
N ILE A 71 8.39 -0.47 0.01
CA ILE A 71 7.90 -0.60 -1.38
C ILE A 71 9.06 -0.75 -2.36
N PHE A 72 10.04 0.16 -2.32
CA PHE A 72 11.17 0.11 -3.26
C PHE A 72 12.06 -1.10 -3.05
N LEU A 73 12.24 -1.52 -1.80
CA LEU A 73 12.97 -2.75 -1.49
C LEU A 73 12.24 -3.98 -2.04
N TYR A 74 10.91 -4.06 -1.89
CA TYR A 74 10.12 -5.13 -2.47
C TYR A 74 10.26 -5.17 -4.00
N LEU A 75 10.04 -4.02 -4.66
CA LEU A 75 10.11 -3.91 -6.12
C LEU A 75 11.49 -4.31 -6.65
N SER A 76 12.57 -3.85 -6.01
CA SER A 76 13.95 -4.19 -6.41
C SER A 76 14.30 -5.68 -6.31
N LYS A 77 13.55 -6.44 -5.50
CA LYS A 77 13.73 -7.88 -5.28
C LYS A 77 12.75 -8.74 -6.07
N SER A 78 11.76 -8.13 -6.72
CA SER A 78 10.75 -8.83 -7.51
C SER A 78 11.08 -8.79 -9.00
N GLU A 79 10.66 -9.79 -9.76
CA GLU A 79 10.69 -9.75 -11.23
C GLU A 79 9.47 -9.04 -11.83
N LEU A 80 8.54 -8.58 -10.97
CA LEU A 80 7.30 -7.93 -11.38
C LEU A 80 7.61 -6.56 -12.00
N ARG A 81 6.98 -6.28 -13.14
CA ARG A 81 7.16 -5.04 -13.91
C ARG A 81 5.91 -4.15 -13.93
N ASN A 82 4.91 -4.52 -13.15
CA ASN A 82 3.68 -3.75 -12.98
C ASN A 82 4.00 -2.35 -12.46
N ASN A 83 3.13 -1.39 -12.79
CA ASN A 83 3.11 -0.13 -12.04
C ASN A 83 2.71 -0.40 -10.57
N TRP A 84 2.82 0.59 -9.70
CA TRP A 84 2.48 0.43 -8.29
C TRP A 84 1.79 1.66 -7.69
N TYR A 85 1.01 1.40 -6.66
CA TYR A 85 0.38 2.38 -5.79
C TYR A 85 0.55 1.98 -4.32
N GLY A 86 0.81 2.96 -3.47
CA GLY A 86 0.68 2.88 -2.02
C GLY A 86 -0.70 3.37 -1.61
N VAL A 87 -1.36 2.65 -0.71
CA VAL A 87 -2.65 2.96 -0.13
C VAL A 87 -2.45 3.03 1.38
N ILE A 88 -2.81 4.16 1.98
CA ILE A 88 -2.65 4.38 3.41
C ILE A 88 -4.02 4.63 4.01
N ILE A 89 -4.37 3.85 5.03
CA ILE A 89 -5.65 3.96 5.73
C ILE A 89 -5.42 4.56 7.12
N TYR A 90 -6.10 5.68 7.39
CA TYR A 90 -6.15 6.29 8.71
C TYR A 90 -7.55 6.06 9.32
N PRO A 91 -7.69 5.20 10.35
CA PRO A 91 -8.98 4.90 10.99
C PRO A 91 -9.48 6.02 11.91
N HIS A 92 -8.66 7.05 12.20
CA HIS A 92 -9.05 8.20 13.00
C HIS A 92 -8.63 9.50 12.31
N ARG A 93 -9.56 10.46 12.22
CA ARG A 93 -9.27 11.81 11.72
C ARG A 93 -8.31 12.50 12.70
N GLY A 94 -7.11 12.87 12.23
CA GLY A 94 -6.09 13.56 13.03
C GLY A 94 -4.78 12.79 13.24
N VAL A 95 -4.62 11.61 12.61
CA VAL A 95 -3.40 10.78 12.73
C VAL A 95 -2.35 11.06 11.62
N ASP A 96 -2.68 11.88 10.62
CA ASP A 96 -1.71 12.28 9.59
C ASP A 96 -0.77 13.37 10.11
N THR A 97 0.34 12.95 10.71
CA THR A 97 1.41 13.84 11.21
C THR A 97 2.79 13.41 10.73
N GLY A 98 2.86 12.60 9.67
CA GLY A 98 4.13 12.17 9.09
C GLY A 98 4.80 13.34 8.37
N GLU A 99 6.14 13.40 8.37
CA GLU A 99 6.89 14.40 7.61
C GLU A 99 6.73 14.12 6.10
N THR A 100 6.05 15.02 5.37
CA THR A 100 5.70 14.80 3.96
C THR A 100 6.67 15.44 2.98
N SER A 101 7.44 16.45 3.39
CA SER A 101 8.20 17.33 2.49
C SER A 101 9.12 16.59 1.52
N ARG A 102 9.72 15.47 1.95
CA ARG A 102 10.62 14.64 1.14
C ARG A 102 9.91 13.74 0.12
N TYR A 103 8.61 13.54 0.29
CA TYR A 103 7.82 12.56 -0.44
C TYR A 103 6.67 13.18 -1.23
N GLU A 104 6.61 14.51 -1.31
CA GLU A 104 5.53 15.25 -1.96
C GLU A 104 5.29 14.80 -3.41
N GLU A 105 6.33 14.50 -4.17
CA GLU A 105 6.17 14.01 -5.55
C GLU A 105 5.45 12.65 -5.60
N LEU A 106 5.75 11.75 -4.67
CA LEU A 106 5.08 10.44 -4.58
C LEU A 106 3.63 10.58 -4.09
N LEU A 107 3.39 11.50 -3.17
CA LEU A 107 2.05 11.75 -2.63
C LEU A 107 1.16 12.47 -3.66
N ASN A 108 1.67 13.51 -4.32
CA ASN A 108 0.93 14.35 -5.26
C ASN A 108 0.73 13.69 -6.63
N SER A 109 1.55 12.71 -7.00
CA SER A 109 1.37 11.93 -8.24
C SER A 109 0.20 10.94 -8.19
N GLY A 110 -0.49 10.85 -7.05
CA GLY A 110 -1.50 9.83 -6.79
C GLY A 110 -0.90 8.43 -6.57
N ARG A 111 0.43 8.33 -6.46
CA ARG A 111 1.10 7.07 -6.12
C ARG A 111 0.94 6.71 -4.65
N GLY A 112 0.76 7.68 -3.76
CA GLY A 112 0.36 7.46 -2.37
C GLY A 112 -1.05 7.98 -2.14
N ASP A 113 -2.06 7.14 -2.36
CA ASP A 113 -3.44 7.52 -2.11
C ASP A 113 -3.79 7.36 -0.62
N ARG A 114 -4.48 8.36 -0.08
CA ARG A 114 -4.83 8.47 1.34
C ARG A 114 -6.34 8.39 1.47
N SER A 115 -6.83 7.22 1.87
CA SER A 115 -8.25 7.02 2.12
C SER A 115 -8.53 7.16 3.61
N ASN A 116 -9.37 8.14 3.98
CA ASN A 116 -10.00 8.17 5.29
C ASN A 116 -11.15 7.16 5.27
N VAL A 117 -11.22 6.30 6.29
CA VAL A 117 -12.35 5.38 6.53
C VAL A 117 -13.19 5.92 7.67
#